data_AF-A0A7U2MNI5-F1
#
_entry.id   AF-A0A7U2MNI5-F1
#
_cell.length_a   1.000
_cell.length_b   1.000
_cell.length_c   1.000
_cell.angle_alpha   90.00
_cell.angle_beta   90.00
_cell.angle_gamma   90.00
#
_symmetry.space_group_name_H-M   'P 1'
#
loop_
_entity.id
_entity.type
_entity.pdbx_description
1 polymer ?
#
loop_
_entity_poly.entity_id
_entity_poly.type
_entity_poly.pdbx_seq_one_letter_code
_entity_poly.pdbx_strand_id
1 'polypeptide(L)'
;MQLPVSLGLLTVLISSVTARYYDWGEYHPKAYCTAHIYYCGKTLLTVGNYRDQIKDVLRSEGYPLDDWHINNVLLYCRKGTSDELGFERMPKYQCYDGGDGRSDYVDDVGPVSPYSSSNGKASVQVEQTVIDVVN
;
A
#
# COMPACT_ATOMS: atom_id res chain seq x y z
N MET A 1 6.97 -47.87 56.85
CA MET A 1 7.53 -46.52 56.66
C MET A 1 7.53 -46.24 55.15
N GLN A 2 6.69 -45.31 54.71
CA GLN A 2 6.58 -44.83 53.33
C GLN A 2 7.71 -43.83 53.05
N LEU A 3 8.31 -43.90 51.86
CA LEU A 3 8.98 -42.76 51.22
C LEU A 3 8.71 -42.82 49.70
N PRO A 4 7.99 -41.84 49.12
CA PRO A 4 7.78 -41.76 47.67
C PRO A 4 8.98 -41.08 47.01
N VAL A 5 9.61 -41.75 46.05
CA VAL A 5 10.68 -41.17 45.24
C VAL A 5 10.04 -40.26 44.21
N SER A 6 10.24 -38.96 44.41
CA SER A 6 9.83 -37.84 43.57
C SER A 6 10.26 -38.02 42.11
N LEU A 7 9.31 -38.41 41.25
CA LEU A 7 9.37 -38.36 39.79
C LEU A 7 9.20 -36.93 39.22
N GLY A 8 9.37 -35.89 40.04
CA GLY A 8 9.05 -34.50 39.68
C GLY A 8 10.17 -33.65 39.07
N LEU A 9 11.38 -34.18 38.85
CA LEU A 9 12.55 -33.34 38.54
C LEU A 9 13.21 -33.57 37.16
N LEU A 10 12.53 -34.24 36.21
CA LEU A 10 13.08 -34.48 34.86
C LEU A 10 12.36 -33.71 33.74
N THR A 11 11.33 -32.91 34.06
CA THR A 11 10.57 -32.14 33.05
C THR A 11 11.04 -30.70 32.86
N VAL A 12 12.06 -30.22 33.57
CA VAL A 12 12.47 -28.80 33.54
C VAL A 12 13.54 -28.47 32.48
N LEU A 13 14.11 -29.45 31.77
CA LEU A 13 15.20 -29.19 30.80
C LEU A 13 14.81 -29.24 29.32
N ILE A 14 13.55 -29.50 28.97
CA ILE A 14 13.11 -29.50 27.55
C ILE A 14 12.40 -28.18 27.17
N SER A 15 12.06 -27.33 28.13
CA SER A 15 11.27 -26.11 27.87
C SER A 15 12.06 -24.93 27.29
N SER A 16 13.40 -24.97 27.27
CA SER A 16 14.22 -23.81 26.87
C SER A 16 14.63 -23.79 25.39
N VAL A 17 14.53 -24.91 24.65
CA VAL A 17 14.93 -24.94 23.23
C VAL A 17 13.76 -24.65 22.29
N THR A 18 12.53 -24.96 22.67
CA THR A 18 11.35 -24.66 21.84
C THR A 18 10.84 -23.23 21.96
N ALA A 19 11.24 -22.48 22.98
CA ALA A 19 10.90 -21.06 23.11
C ALA A 19 11.69 -20.13 22.15
N ARG A 20 12.68 -20.66 21.41
CA ARG A 20 13.44 -19.88 20.42
C ARG A 20 13.12 -20.21 18.95
N TYR A 21 12.18 -21.12 18.70
CA TYR A 21 11.93 -21.63 17.35
C TYR A 21 10.60 -21.20 16.72
N TYR A 22 9.82 -20.35 17.40
CA TYR A 22 8.62 -19.73 16.82
C TYR A 22 8.51 -18.26 17.25
N ASP A 23 9.52 -17.46 16.94
CA ASP A 23 9.36 -15.99 16.84
C ASP A 23 9.03 -15.64 15.38
N TRP A 24 7.90 -16.16 14.90
CA TRP A 24 7.23 -15.60 13.73
C TRP A 24 6.17 -14.68 14.29
N GLY A 25 6.57 -13.42 14.45
CA GLY A 25 5.79 -12.32 15.01
C GLY A 25 4.30 -12.49 14.78
N GLU A 26 3.60 -12.65 15.89
CA GLU A 26 2.17 -12.75 16.01
C GLU A 26 1.50 -11.54 15.35
N TYR A 27 1.07 -11.79 14.11
CA TYR A 27 -0.09 -11.24 13.42
C TYR A 27 -0.81 -10.12 14.19
N HIS A 28 -0.41 -8.88 13.95
CA HIS A 28 -1.25 -7.72 14.25
C HIS A 28 -2.23 -7.56 13.09
N PRO A 29 -3.56 -7.80 13.22
CA PRO A 29 -4.50 -7.43 12.19
C PRO A 29 -4.65 -5.89 12.18
N LYS A 30 -3.60 -5.19 11.72
CA LYS A 30 -3.80 -3.94 11.01
C LYS A 30 -4.73 -4.30 9.87
N ALA A 31 -5.80 -3.53 9.66
CA ALA A 31 -6.64 -3.72 8.49
C ALA A 31 -5.70 -3.69 7.27
N TYR A 32 -5.50 -4.87 6.69
CA TYR A 32 -4.49 -5.03 5.67
C TYR A 32 -5.08 -4.54 4.35
N CYS A 33 -4.29 -3.77 3.61
CA CYS A 33 -4.59 -3.48 2.21
C CYS A 33 -4.78 -4.81 1.45
N THR A 34 -5.63 -4.79 0.43
CA THR A 34 -5.89 -5.98 -0.36
C THR A 34 -4.72 -6.21 -1.31
N ALA A 35 -4.18 -7.42 -1.32
CA ALA A 35 -3.06 -7.77 -2.19
C ALA A 35 -3.39 -7.49 -3.67
N HIS A 36 -2.40 -7.00 -4.42
CA HIS A 36 -2.52 -6.68 -5.85
C HIS A 36 -3.48 -5.52 -6.18
N ILE A 37 -3.86 -4.72 -5.18
CA ILE A 37 -4.66 -3.50 -5.37
C ILE A 37 -3.76 -2.28 -5.15
N TYR A 38 -3.99 -1.24 -5.97
CA TYR A 38 -3.36 0.06 -5.80
C TYR A 38 -4.24 0.94 -4.91
N TYR A 39 -3.61 1.68 -4.01
CA TYR A 39 -4.29 2.58 -3.10
C TYR A 39 -3.62 3.95 -3.11
N CYS A 40 -4.44 5.00 -3.10
CA CYS A 40 -4.02 6.32 -2.68
C CYS A 40 -3.63 6.27 -1.21
N GLY A 41 -2.63 7.05 -0.82
CA GLY A 41 -2.25 7.16 0.59
C GLY A 41 -3.43 7.56 1.48
N LYS A 42 -4.33 8.46 1.04
CA LYS A 42 -5.56 8.81 1.78
C LYS A 42 -6.47 7.60 2.03
N THR A 43 -6.62 6.70 1.07
CA THR A 43 -7.44 5.50 1.17
C THR A 43 -6.80 4.48 2.11
N LEU A 44 -5.47 4.35 2.09
CA LEU A 44 -4.77 3.51 3.07
C LEU A 44 -4.93 4.06 4.50
N LEU A 45 -4.90 5.38 4.67
CA LEU A 45 -5.10 6.01 5.98
C LEU A 45 -6.50 5.79 6.56
N THR A 46 -7.52 5.58 5.73
CA THR A 46 -8.87 5.20 6.20
C THR A 46 -8.97 3.71 6.51
N VAL A 47 -8.25 2.87 5.76
CA VAL A 47 -8.17 1.43 6.01
C VAL A 47 -7.48 1.17 7.34
N GLY A 48 -6.30 1.77 7.60
CA GLY A 48 -5.56 1.48 8.82
C GLY A 48 -4.33 2.36 9.07
N ASN A 49 -3.46 1.90 9.98
CA ASN A 49 -2.28 2.65 10.39
C ASN A 49 -1.10 2.47 9.42
N TYR A 50 -1.22 3.09 8.25
CA TYR A 50 -0.21 3.05 7.18
C TYR A 50 0.69 4.28 7.12
N ARG A 51 0.45 5.30 7.95
CA ARG A 51 1.12 6.61 7.81
C ARG A 51 2.65 6.52 7.83
N ASP A 52 3.20 5.70 8.71
CA ASP A 52 4.65 5.55 8.85
C ASP A 52 5.25 4.79 7.66
N GLN A 53 4.62 3.71 7.20
CA GLN A 53 5.04 2.98 5.99
C GLN A 53 4.99 3.90 4.76
N ILE A 54 3.93 4.72 4.62
CA ILE A 54 3.82 5.70 3.53
C ILE A 54 4.99 6.68 3.58
N LYS A 55 5.33 7.21 4.75
CA LYS A 55 6.46 8.13 4.92
C LYS A 55 7.79 7.48 4.59
N ASP A 56 7.98 6.22 4.95
CA ASP A 56 9.21 5.49 4.65
C ASP A 56 9.38 5.30 3.15
N VAL A 57 8.31 4.94 2.44
CA VAL A 57 8.28 4.84 0.98
C VAL A 57 8.54 6.20 0.31
N LEU A 58 7.89 7.27 0.77
CA LEU A 58 8.13 8.61 0.22
C LEU A 58 9.57 9.08 0.45
N ARG A 59 10.12 8.78 1.63
CA ARG A 59 11.50 9.12 1.98
C ARG A 59 12.50 8.36 1.10
N SER A 60 12.28 7.08 0.83
CA SER A 60 13.17 6.29 -0.03
C SER A 60 13.18 6.79 -1.48
N GLU A 61 12.05 7.31 -1.94
CA GLU A 61 11.87 7.87 -3.29
C GLU A 61 12.24 9.37 -3.38
N GLY A 62 12.61 10.00 -2.26
CA GLY A 62 13.03 11.40 -2.22
C GLY A 62 11.89 12.42 -2.33
N TYR A 63 10.65 12.04 -2.04
CA TYR A 63 9.51 12.95 -2.01
C TYR A 63 9.35 13.64 -0.64
N PRO A 64 8.77 14.85 -0.61
CA PRO A 64 8.36 15.49 0.62
C PRO A 64 7.38 14.64 1.44
N LEU A 65 7.38 14.85 2.76
CA LEU A 65 6.54 14.13 3.72
C LEU A 65 5.36 14.98 4.23
N ASP A 66 4.97 16.01 3.47
CA ASP A 66 3.79 16.81 3.79
C ASP A 66 2.50 16.04 3.49
N ASP A 67 1.39 16.56 4.01
CA ASP A 67 0.09 15.91 3.91
C ASP A 67 -0.38 15.74 2.46
N TRP A 68 0.01 16.61 1.53
CA TRP A 68 -0.39 16.45 0.13
C TRP A 68 0.25 15.19 -0.47
N HIS A 69 1.56 15.01 -0.29
CA HIS A 69 2.27 13.82 -0.78
C HIS A 69 1.80 12.54 -0.09
N ILE A 70 1.60 12.59 1.23
CA ILE A 70 1.09 11.44 2.00
C ILE A 70 -0.30 11.02 1.52
N ASN A 71 -1.20 11.98 1.23
CA ASN A 71 -2.57 11.66 0.85
C ASN A 71 -2.70 11.26 -0.63
N ASN A 72 -1.82 11.75 -1.50
CA ASN A 72 -1.96 11.60 -2.96
C ASN A 72 -1.03 10.56 -3.58
N VAL A 73 0.00 10.06 -2.88
CA VAL A 73 0.85 9.01 -3.45
C VAL A 73 0.04 7.76 -3.81
N LEU A 74 0.34 7.17 -4.97
CA LEU A 74 -0.21 5.88 -5.38
C LEU A 74 0.76 4.77 -4.96
N LEU A 75 0.22 3.78 -4.24
CA LEU A 75 0.99 2.71 -3.63
C LEU A 75 0.40 1.35 -4.02
N TYR A 76 1.27 0.38 -4.24
CA TYR A 76 0.88 -0.99 -4.58
C TYR A 76 0.96 -1.88 -3.34
N CYS A 77 -0.13 -2.57 -3.00
CA CYS A 77 -0.18 -3.45 -1.84
C CYS A 77 0.49 -4.81 -2.13
N ARG A 78 1.66 -5.02 -1.53
CA ARG A 78 2.47 -6.24 -1.58
C ARG A 78 2.23 -7.06 -0.31
N LYS A 79 1.22 -7.94 -0.31
CA LYS A 79 0.94 -8.77 0.87
C LYS A 79 2.07 -9.78 1.12
N GLY A 80 2.52 -9.90 2.37
CA GLY A 80 3.41 -10.99 2.82
C GLY A 80 4.90 -10.64 2.89
N THR A 81 5.28 -9.36 2.78
CA THR A 81 6.65 -8.87 2.95
C THR A 81 6.73 -7.83 4.06
N SER A 82 7.93 -7.58 4.61
CA SER A 82 8.15 -6.48 5.57
C SER A 82 7.79 -5.11 4.99
N ASP A 83 7.90 -4.98 3.67
CA ASP A 83 7.57 -3.79 2.88
C ASP A 83 6.20 -3.98 2.21
N GLU A 84 5.13 -3.91 3.01
CA GLU A 84 3.75 -4.20 2.56
C GLU A 84 3.27 -3.23 1.48
N LEU A 85 3.90 -2.05 1.37
CA LEU A 85 3.60 -1.02 0.40
C LEU A 85 4.78 -0.82 -0.54
N GLY A 86 4.53 -1.00 -1.83
CA GLY A 86 5.44 -0.57 -2.89
C GLY A 86 5.08 0.83 -3.38
N PHE A 87 6.09 1.66 -3.65
CA PHE A 87 5.88 2.86 -4.44
C PHE A 87 5.44 2.49 -5.86
N GLU A 88 4.38 3.11 -6.35
CA GLU A 88 4.03 3.07 -7.77
C GLU A 88 4.41 4.41 -8.42
N ARG A 89 3.84 5.52 -7.95
CA ARG A 89 4.12 6.87 -8.47
C ARG A 89 3.48 7.98 -7.65
N MET A 90 3.97 9.21 -7.88
CA MET A 90 3.31 10.44 -7.44
C MET A 90 2.39 10.96 -8.56
N PRO A 91 1.13 11.35 -8.28
CA PRO A 91 0.28 11.99 -9.28
C PRO A 91 0.74 13.41 -9.60
N LYS A 92 0.41 13.87 -10.80
CA LYS A 92 0.59 15.27 -11.19
C LYS A 92 -0.42 16.21 -10.52
N TYR A 93 -1.64 15.73 -10.29
CA TYR A 93 -2.73 16.54 -9.74
C TYR A 93 -3.29 15.96 -8.44
N GLN A 94 -3.90 14.78 -8.51
CA GLN A 94 -4.44 14.11 -7.33
C GLN A 94 -4.63 12.62 -7.58
N CYS A 95 -4.82 11.90 -6.49
CA CYS A 95 -5.19 10.49 -6.50
C CYS A 95 -6.66 10.34 -6.10
N TYR A 96 -7.37 9.43 -6.78
CA TYR A 96 -8.79 9.17 -6.63
C TYR A 96 -9.04 7.76 -6.12
N ASP A 97 -10.00 7.68 -5.21
CA ASP A 97 -10.51 6.42 -4.68
C ASP A 97 -11.30 5.70 -5.79
N GLY A 98 -10.90 4.46 -6.10
CA GLY A 98 -11.55 3.60 -7.10
C GLY A 98 -12.85 2.96 -6.61
N GLY A 99 -13.12 3.07 -5.31
CA GLY A 99 -14.23 2.43 -4.59
C GLY A 99 -13.89 1.02 -4.10
N ASP A 100 -14.84 0.45 -3.36
CA ASP A 100 -14.66 -0.83 -2.66
C ASP A 100 -14.15 -1.96 -3.58
N GLY A 101 -13.03 -2.57 -3.18
CA GLY A 101 -12.42 -3.70 -3.87
C GLY A 101 -11.81 -3.36 -5.23
N ARG A 102 -11.65 -2.07 -5.56
CA ARG A 102 -11.05 -1.60 -6.80
C ARG A 102 -9.75 -0.86 -6.52
N SER A 103 -8.89 -0.83 -7.53
CA SER A 103 -7.67 -0.03 -7.49
C SER A 103 -8.01 1.44 -7.59
N ASP A 104 -7.37 2.21 -6.72
CA ASP A 104 -7.28 3.65 -6.84
C ASP A 104 -6.47 4.03 -8.08
N TYR A 105 -6.67 5.26 -8.52
CA TYR A 105 -6.07 5.75 -9.75
C TYR A 105 -5.68 7.21 -9.64
N VAL A 106 -4.81 7.60 -10.56
CA VAL A 106 -4.16 8.90 -10.60
C VAL A 106 -4.47 9.54 -11.93
N ASP A 107 -4.77 10.83 -11.89
CA ASP A 107 -5.07 11.63 -13.06
C ASP A 107 -3.83 12.41 -13.48
N ASP A 108 -3.30 12.09 -14.66
CA ASP A 108 -2.19 12.83 -15.28
C ASP A 108 -2.66 13.89 -16.28
N VAL A 109 -3.91 13.81 -16.72
CA VAL A 109 -4.48 14.71 -17.72
C VAL A 109 -5.08 15.97 -17.10
N GLY A 110 -5.27 15.97 -15.77
CA GLY A 110 -5.87 17.07 -15.02
C GLY A 110 -7.37 16.86 -14.86
N PRO A 111 -8.00 17.57 -13.90
CA PRO A 111 -9.38 17.31 -13.50
C PRO A 111 -10.26 17.19 -14.74
N VAL A 112 -10.82 16.00 -14.96
CA VAL A 112 -11.81 15.79 -15.99
C VAL A 112 -12.94 16.79 -15.76
N SER A 113 -13.05 17.75 -16.68
CA SER A 113 -14.21 18.62 -16.77
C SER A 113 -15.47 17.77 -16.61
N PRO A 114 -16.51 18.21 -15.87
CA PRO A 114 -17.72 17.42 -15.61
C PRO A 114 -18.48 16.95 -16.86
N TYR A 115 -18.01 17.33 -18.05
CA TYR A 115 -18.48 16.85 -19.35
C TYR A 115 -17.75 15.61 -19.89
N SER A 116 -16.70 15.10 -19.24
CA SER A 116 -15.95 13.93 -19.73
C SER A 116 -16.26 12.69 -18.89
N SER A 117 -17.23 11.92 -19.37
CA SER A 117 -17.76 10.72 -18.74
C SER A 117 -16.77 9.54 -18.75
N SER A 118 -16.91 8.70 -17.73
CA SER A 118 -16.19 7.51 -17.27
C SER A 118 -16.01 6.34 -18.24
N ASN A 119 -15.98 6.57 -19.56
CA ASN A 119 -15.70 5.51 -20.52
C ASN A 119 -14.36 5.78 -21.18
N GLY A 120 -13.34 5.08 -20.70
CA GLY A 120 -12.01 5.02 -21.29
C GLY A 120 -12.06 4.80 -22.79
N LYS A 121 -11.96 5.91 -23.53
CA LYS A 121 -11.41 5.97 -24.86
C LYS A 121 -10.63 7.27 -24.91
N ALA A 122 -9.35 7.19 -24.62
CA ALA A 122 -8.40 8.14 -25.16
C ALA A 122 -8.49 8.03 -26.69
N SER A 123 -9.38 8.79 -27.31
CA SER A 123 -9.17 9.22 -28.68
C SER A 123 -7.94 10.11 -28.64
N VAL A 124 -6.79 9.50 -28.92
CA VAL A 124 -5.66 10.18 -29.54
C VAL A 124 -6.26 10.99 -30.69
N GLN A 125 -6.45 12.29 -30.48
CA GLN A 125 -6.56 13.22 -31.60
C GLN A 125 -5.16 13.25 -32.17
N VAL A 126 -4.94 12.39 -33.17
CA VAL A 126 -3.87 12.56 -34.14
C VAL A 126 -3.95 14.03 -34.54
N GLU A 127 -2.94 14.80 -34.20
CA GLU A 127 -2.80 16.16 -34.67
C GLU A 127 -2.57 16.04 -36.18
N GLN A 128 -3.67 15.97 -36.92
CA GLN A 128 -3.70 16.04 -38.36
C GLN A 128 -3.10 17.40 -38.68
N THR A 129 -1.86 17.41 -39.14
CA THR A 129 -1.19 18.59 -39.66
C THR A 129 -2.07 19.14 -40.78
N VAL A 130 -2.86 20.16 -40.47
CA VAL A 130 -3.62 20.90 -41.47
C VAL A 130 -2.60 21.74 -42.23
N ILE A 131 -2.18 21.22 -43.37
CA ILE A 131 -1.78 22.05 -44.49
C ILE A 131 -3.00 22.93 -44.77
N ASP A 132 -2.88 24.25 -44.59
CA ASP A 132 -3.49 25.22 -45.50
C ASP A 132 -2.88 26.63 -45.31
N VAL A 133 -2.07 26.99 -46.32
CA VAL A 133 -2.06 28.26 -47.08
C VAL A 133 -1.95 29.59 -46.32
N VAL A 134 -0.85 30.34 -46.51
CA VAL A 134 -0.77 31.64 -47.24
C VAL A 134 0.71 32.09 -47.37
N ASN A 135 1.34 31.83 -48.52
CA ASN A 135 1.85 32.82 -49.50
C ASN A 135 2.56 32.12 -50.66
#